data_AF-A0A6G0ZCY6-F1
#
_entry.id   AF-A0A6G0ZCY6-F1
#
_cell.length_a   1.000
_cell.length_b   1.000
_cell.length_c   1.000
_cell.angle_alpha   90.00
_cell.angle_beta   90.00
_cell.angle_gamma   90.00
#
_symmetry.space_group_name_H-M   'P 1'
#
loop_
_entity.id
_entity.type
_entity.pdbx_description
1 polymer ?
#
loop_
_entity_poly.entity_id
_entity_poly.type
_entity_poly.pdbx_seq_one_letter_code
_entity_poly.pdbx_strand_id
1 'polypeptide(L)'
;MSYGIIDNSHQNDFIGGYYTIEQKGNKLRIIALNSNAFSTVERQRNVVNPIEQLEWLEKILMKSVMNKETVYLVSHMCPGANERDQDEAPTFKDDYSANYLEMIRRFANIIVGQFCGHLHSDTFRIVYDHNKKPVSWMMVAPSLTPNKSPGVSNNPGLRLYKFNTNTGHIIDYTQYYIDLESSPNGDPDDWRIEYNLTHYYGLHEISPRSLHAIAETFQDEDSVQFDSLKGKMSVFDRARPTFELLKPNYYTTTELNATCGVHRYIEANSVRQLKPKDCNLECRRAHYCAVTELDYSRFHSCVETAAEALSGSVHSRSSKALFIAAVLLAIAMLTQHCHH
;
A
#
# COMPACT_ATOMS: atom_id res chain seq x y z
N MET A 1 5.66 -7.47 -17.56
CA MET A 1 5.80 -6.35 -18.51
C MET A 1 4.43 -5.69 -18.63
N SER A 2 4.28 -4.44 -18.19
CA SER A 2 3.03 -3.69 -18.37
C SER A 2 2.98 -3.21 -19.80
N TYR A 3 2.24 -3.91 -20.66
CA TYR A 3 1.98 -3.46 -22.02
C TYR A 3 0.78 -2.52 -21.99
N GLY A 4 1.02 -1.21 -22.11
CA GLY A 4 -0.02 -0.31 -22.57
C GLY A 4 -0.25 -0.58 -24.06
N ILE A 5 -1.45 -1.00 -24.44
CA ILE A 5 -1.86 -1.02 -25.84
C ILE A 5 -2.03 0.45 -26.25
N ILE A 6 -1.13 0.95 -27.09
CA ILE A 6 -1.14 2.36 -27.52
C ILE A 6 -1.35 2.41 -29.02
N ASP A 7 -2.36 3.19 -29.42
CA ASP A 7 -2.58 3.63 -30.79
C ASP A 7 -1.43 4.57 -31.21
N ASN A 8 -0.77 4.24 -32.32
CA ASN A 8 0.42 4.93 -32.85
C ASN A 8 0.16 6.38 -33.30
N SER A 9 -1.07 6.87 -33.24
CA SER A 9 -1.48 8.20 -33.72
C SER A 9 -1.03 9.38 -32.82
N HIS A 10 -0.47 9.11 -31.63
CA HIS A 10 -0.17 10.15 -30.62
C HIS A 10 1.23 10.10 -30.00
N GLN A 11 2.18 9.34 -30.56
CA GLN A 11 3.52 9.20 -29.99
C GLN A 11 4.43 10.36 -30.42
N ASN A 12 4.84 11.19 -29.46
CA ASN A 12 6.02 12.06 -29.61
C ASN A 12 7.18 11.43 -28.81
N ASP A 13 8.35 11.30 -29.43
CA ASP A 13 9.64 11.00 -28.81
C ASP A 13 9.75 9.65 -28.07
N PHE A 14 9.75 8.54 -28.82
CA PHE A 14 10.22 7.25 -28.28
C PHE A 14 11.75 7.26 -28.17
N ILE A 15 12.26 7.54 -26.97
CA ILE A 15 13.70 7.58 -26.70
C ILE A 15 13.96 6.56 -25.60
N GLY A 16 14.75 5.53 -25.88
CA GLY A 16 15.16 4.59 -24.83
C GLY A 16 14.00 3.92 -24.07
N GLY A 17 12.82 3.74 -24.68
CA GLY A 17 11.67 3.08 -24.01
C GLY A 17 10.83 3.97 -23.09
N TYR A 18 11.06 5.28 -23.06
CA TYR A 18 10.16 6.27 -22.43
C TYR A 18 9.60 7.23 -23.50
N TYR A 19 8.41 7.79 -23.26
CA TYR A 19 7.68 8.65 -24.20
C TYR A 19 6.51 9.37 -23.52
N THR A 20 5.83 10.27 -24.24
CA THR A 20 4.59 10.89 -23.78
C THR A 20 3.43 10.68 -24.76
N ILE A 21 2.20 10.70 -24.23
CA ILE A 21 0.96 10.73 -24.98
C ILE A 21 0.18 11.98 -24.55
N GLU A 22 -0.17 12.84 -25.51
CA GLU A 22 -0.93 14.06 -25.24
C GLU A 22 -2.43 13.83 -25.49
N GLN A 23 -3.24 13.96 -24.44
CA GLN A 23 -4.71 13.96 -24.53
C GLN A 23 -5.20 15.41 -24.59
N LYS A 24 -4.98 16.07 -25.73
CA LYS A 24 -5.19 17.52 -25.91
C LYS A 24 -6.60 17.99 -25.53
N GLY A 25 -7.63 17.19 -25.83
CA GLY A 25 -9.02 17.50 -25.50
C GLY A 25 -9.29 17.54 -23.99
N ASN A 26 -8.56 16.73 -23.22
CA ASN A 26 -8.74 16.57 -21.77
C ASN A 26 -7.71 17.36 -20.95
N LYS A 27 -6.80 18.10 -21.60
CA LYS A 27 -5.64 18.75 -20.95
C LYS A 27 -4.87 17.79 -20.03
N LEU A 28 -4.70 16.55 -20.48
CA LEU A 28 -4.00 15.50 -19.74
C LEU A 28 -2.80 15.01 -20.56
N ARG A 29 -1.66 14.81 -19.90
CA ARG A 29 -0.48 14.18 -20.48
C ARG A 29 -0.15 12.89 -19.74
N ILE A 30 0.01 11.80 -20.49
CA ILE A 30 0.51 10.54 -19.95
C ILE A 30 2.01 10.49 -20.25
N ILE A 31 2.82 10.27 -19.22
CA ILE A 31 4.28 10.14 -19.33
C ILE A 31 4.64 8.72 -18.95
N ALA A 32 5.10 7.93 -19.92
CA ALA A 32 5.55 6.57 -19.71
C ALA A 32 7.07 6.58 -19.50
N LEU A 33 7.51 6.13 -18.32
CA LEU A 33 8.91 6.06 -17.93
C LEU A 33 9.47 4.66 -18.17
N ASN A 34 10.72 4.60 -18.61
CA ASN A 34 11.52 3.39 -18.57
C ASN A 34 12.22 3.29 -17.21
N SER A 35 11.47 2.88 -16.19
CA SER A 35 11.99 2.79 -14.83
C SER A 35 13.09 1.73 -14.67
N ASN A 36 13.25 0.80 -15.61
CA ASN A 36 14.34 -0.19 -15.57
C ASN A 36 15.73 0.47 -15.65
N ALA A 37 15.82 1.68 -16.23
CA ALA A 37 17.04 2.48 -16.21
C ALA A 37 17.48 2.89 -14.79
N PHE A 38 16.53 2.91 -13.83
CA PHE A 38 16.80 3.24 -12.43
C PHE A 38 17.07 2.01 -11.56
N SER A 39 17.14 0.81 -12.15
CA SER A 39 17.25 -0.44 -11.41
C SER A 39 18.61 -0.59 -10.70
N THR A 40 18.61 -1.13 -9.49
CA THR A 40 19.80 -1.64 -8.80
C THR A 40 20.32 -2.92 -9.45
N VAL A 41 19.48 -3.66 -10.18
CA VAL A 41 19.83 -4.90 -10.87
C VAL A 41 20.51 -4.58 -12.20
N GLU A 42 21.80 -4.90 -12.32
CA GLU A 42 22.60 -4.51 -13.49
C GLU A 42 22.04 -5.01 -14.83
N ARG A 43 21.48 -6.22 -14.86
CA ARG A 43 20.87 -6.82 -16.06
C ARG A 43 19.59 -6.11 -16.50
N GLN A 44 18.92 -5.41 -15.59
CA GLN A 44 17.71 -4.65 -15.88
C GLN A 44 18.05 -3.22 -16.32
N ARG A 45 19.27 -2.73 -16.06
CA ARG A 45 19.70 -1.41 -16.55
C ARG A 45 19.78 -1.45 -18.08
N ASN A 46 18.89 -0.69 -18.70
CA ASN A 46 18.94 -0.45 -20.14
C ASN A 46 20.17 0.39 -20.51
N VAL A 47 20.50 0.48 -21.81
CA VAL A 47 21.53 1.39 -22.37
C VAL A 47 21.19 2.89 -22.16
N VAL A 48 20.10 3.17 -21.47
CA VAL A 48 19.54 4.50 -21.27
C VAL A 48 20.16 5.13 -20.04
N ASN A 49 20.70 6.34 -20.21
CA ASN A 49 21.24 7.11 -19.11
C ASN A 49 20.08 7.56 -18.18
N PRO A 50 20.06 7.12 -16.91
CA PRO A 50 19.00 7.50 -15.97
C PRO A 50 18.95 9.00 -15.70
N ILE A 51 20.09 9.70 -15.71
CA ILE A 51 20.14 11.15 -15.49
C ILE A 51 19.46 11.90 -16.63
N GLU A 52 19.74 11.52 -17.88
CA GLU A 52 19.11 12.13 -19.05
C GLU A 52 17.59 11.92 -19.06
N GLN A 53 17.11 10.75 -18.63
CA GLN A 53 15.66 10.50 -18.52
C GLN A 53 15.01 11.36 -17.42
N LEU A 54 15.70 11.61 -16.30
CA LEU A 54 15.21 12.50 -15.25
C LEU A 54 15.18 13.97 -15.73
N GLU A 55 16.21 14.44 -16.42
CA GLU A 55 16.24 15.77 -17.03
C GLU A 55 15.15 15.95 -18.09
N TRP A 56 14.92 14.92 -18.91
CA TRP A 56 13.82 14.89 -19.87
C TRP A 56 12.47 14.98 -19.16
N LEU A 57 12.26 14.19 -18.11
CA LEU A 57 11.02 14.21 -17.31
C LEU A 57 10.76 15.61 -16.75
N GLU A 58 11.76 16.27 -16.17
CA GLU A 58 11.62 17.64 -15.65
C GLU A 58 11.19 18.62 -16.75
N LYS A 59 11.81 18.56 -17.94
CA LYS A 59 11.43 19.41 -19.08
C LYS A 59 9.97 19.19 -19.51
N ILE A 60 9.51 17.93 -19.53
CA ILE A 60 8.12 17.61 -19.86
C ILE A 60 7.14 18.09 -18.78
N LEU A 61 7.48 17.94 -17.50
CA LEU A 61 6.66 18.44 -16.39
C LEU A 61 6.55 19.97 -16.43
N MET A 62 7.66 20.69 -16.66
CA MET A 62 7.65 22.14 -16.85
C MET A 62 6.78 22.56 -18.04
N LYS A 63 6.87 21.85 -19.16
CA LYS A 63 5.99 22.08 -20.33
C LYS A 63 4.52 21.87 -19.98
N SER A 64 4.21 20.83 -19.21
CA SER A 64 2.84 20.52 -18.77
C SER A 64 2.27 21.65 -17.89
N VAL A 65 3.09 22.22 -16.99
CA VAL A 65 2.71 23.42 -16.21
C VAL A 65 2.37 24.59 -17.13
N MET A 66 3.24 24.92 -18.09
CA MET A 66 3.02 26.04 -19.02
C MET A 66 1.75 25.86 -19.87
N ASN A 67 1.46 24.62 -20.25
CA ASN A 67 0.30 24.27 -21.05
C ASN A 67 -1.00 24.08 -20.23
N LYS A 68 -0.93 24.21 -18.91
CA LYS A 68 -2.04 23.94 -17.98
C LYS A 68 -2.59 22.51 -18.14
N GLU A 69 -1.68 21.55 -18.28
CA GLU A 69 -1.97 20.12 -18.37
C GLU A 69 -1.90 19.47 -16.97
N THR A 70 -2.77 18.50 -16.71
CA THR A 70 -2.55 17.52 -15.65
C THR A 70 -1.78 16.31 -16.18
N VAL A 71 -1.17 15.54 -15.28
CA VAL A 71 -0.19 14.51 -15.64
C VAL A 71 -0.51 13.18 -14.98
N TYR A 72 -0.44 12.11 -15.77
CA TYR A 72 -0.25 10.75 -15.29
C TYR A 72 1.18 10.29 -15.52
N LEU A 73 1.80 9.72 -14.50
CA LEU A 73 3.07 9.02 -14.62
C LEU A 73 2.79 7.51 -14.65
N VAL A 74 3.37 6.81 -15.63
CA VAL A 74 3.25 5.36 -15.75
C VAL A 74 4.66 4.78 -15.80
N SER A 75 4.94 3.79 -14.98
CA SER A 75 6.23 3.12 -14.93
C SER A 75 6.08 1.62 -14.67
N HIS A 76 7.17 0.86 -14.84
CA HIS A 76 7.17 -0.53 -14.38
C HIS A 76 7.33 -0.60 -12.86
N MET A 77 8.30 0.14 -12.32
CA MET A 77 8.67 0.18 -10.90
C MET A 77 8.31 1.53 -10.30
N CYS A 78 7.82 1.52 -9.07
CA CYS A 78 7.74 2.70 -8.20
C CYS A 78 8.95 2.76 -7.26
N PRO A 79 9.34 3.96 -6.78
CA PRO A 79 10.29 4.09 -5.68
C PRO A 79 9.72 3.54 -4.37
N GLY A 80 10.61 3.16 -3.45
CA GLY A 80 10.29 2.60 -2.14
C GLY A 80 10.58 1.11 -2.03
N ALA A 81 10.48 0.60 -0.81
CA ALA A 81 10.76 -0.81 -0.49
C ALA A 81 9.62 -1.76 -0.93
N ASN A 82 9.93 -3.05 -0.99
CA ASN A 82 8.95 -4.11 -1.10
C ASN A 82 8.25 -4.30 0.25
N GLU A 83 6.93 -4.15 0.31
CA GLU A 83 6.20 -4.23 1.58
C GLU A 83 6.10 -5.65 2.16
N ARG A 84 6.43 -6.68 1.35
CA ARG A 84 6.37 -8.10 1.73
C ARG A 84 7.73 -8.69 2.07
N ASP A 85 8.81 -7.98 1.76
CA ASP A 85 10.19 -8.41 2.01
C ASP A 85 11.01 -7.22 2.49
N GLN A 86 11.21 -7.15 3.81
CA GLN A 86 11.89 -6.03 4.48
C GLN A 86 13.41 -6.08 4.30
N ASP A 87 13.95 -7.27 3.98
CA ASP A 87 15.37 -7.49 3.77
C ASP A 87 15.77 -7.25 2.29
N GLU A 88 14.79 -7.18 1.40
CA GLU A 88 15.00 -6.87 -0.01
C GLU A 88 15.33 -5.39 -0.21
N ALA A 89 16.54 -5.13 -0.70
CA ALA A 89 16.92 -3.79 -1.14
C ALA A 89 16.01 -3.32 -2.29
N PRO A 90 15.60 -2.04 -2.31
CA PRO A 90 14.66 -1.53 -3.31
C PRO A 90 15.25 -1.67 -4.71
N THR A 91 14.40 -2.11 -5.64
CA THR A 91 14.82 -2.27 -7.03
C THR A 91 15.07 -0.90 -7.68
N PHE A 92 14.34 0.13 -7.28
CA PHE A 92 14.59 1.51 -7.71
C PHE A 92 15.71 2.12 -6.87
N LYS A 93 16.88 2.33 -7.48
CA LYS A 93 18.09 2.80 -6.77
C LYS A 93 17.86 4.14 -6.06
N ASP A 94 18.32 4.23 -4.81
CA ASP A 94 18.11 5.36 -3.90
C ASP A 94 18.47 6.72 -4.49
N ASP A 95 19.62 6.89 -5.15
CA ASP A 95 20.02 8.18 -5.75
C ASP A 95 18.99 8.70 -6.77
N TYR A 96 18.45 7.79 -7.60
CA TYR A 96 17.46 8.14 -8.61
C TYR A 96 16.07 8.31 -7.98
N SER A 97 15.76 7.51 -6.96
CA SER A 97 14.53 7.61 -6.18
C SER A 97 14.43 8.99 -5.53
N ALA A 98 15.50 9.47 -4.90
CA ALA A 98 15.55 10.79 -4.26
C ALA A 98 15.27 11.93 -5.27
N ASN A 99 15.95 11.91 -6.42
CA ASN A 99 15.74 12.90 -7.49
C ASN A 99 14.30 12.85 -8.04
N TYR A 100 13.78 11.63 -8.25
CA TYR A 100 12.41 11.44 -8.72
C TYR A 100 11.40 12.00 -7.71
N LEU A 101 11.52 11.63 -6.43
CA LEU A 101 10.62 12.08 -5.37
C LEU A 101 10.66 13.59 -5.19
N GLU A 102 11.82 14.23 -5.37
CA GLU A 102 11.92 15.69 -5.32
C GLU A 102 11.16 16.36 -6.47
N MET A 103 11.22 15.80 -7.68
CA MET A 103 10.37 16.25 -8.78
C MET A 103 8.88 16.03 -8.46
N ILE A 104 8.50 14.88 -7.91
CA ILE A 104 7.10 14.63 -7.54
C ILE A 104 6.59 15.67 -6.54
N ARG A 105 7.39 16.04 -5.54
CA ARG A 105 7.03 17.10 -4.57
C ARG A 105 6.83 18.45 -5.26
N ARG A 106 7.76 18.84 -6.14
CA ARG A 106 7.73 20.12 -6.86
C ARG A 106 6.54 20.25 -7.81
N PHE A 107 6.14 19.15 -8.46
CA PHE A 107 5.06 19.12 -9.46
C PHE A 107 3.76 18.46 -8.95
N ALA A 108 3.63 18.25 -7.64
CA ALA A 108 2.50 17.54 -7.02
C ALA A 108 1.12 18.12 -7.39
N ASN A 109 1.05 19.42 -7.69
CA ASN A 109 -0.19 20.11 -8.06
C ASN A 109 -0.73 19.74 -9.46
N ILE A 110 0.11 19.23 -10.36
CA ILE A 110 -0.32 18.79 -11.71
C ILE A 110 -0.33 17.27 -11.87
N ILE A 111 0.36 16.53 -10.99
CA ILE A 111 0.42 15.07 -11.03
C ILE A 111 -0.83 14.50 -10.35
N VAL A 112 -1.77 14.03 -11.16
CA VAL A 112 -3.10 13.56 -10.72
C VAL A 112 -3.23 12.04 -10.69
N GLY A 113 -2.13 11.33 -10.99
CA GLY A 113 -2.02 9.88 -10.84
C GLY A 113 -0.63 9.35 -11.18
N GLN A 114 -0.18 8.34 -10.44
CA GLN A 114 1.05 7.61 -10.72
C GLN A 114 0.75 6.11 -10.63
N PHE A 115 1.14 5.35 -11.66
CA PHE A 115 0.74 3.96 -11.83
C PHE A 115 1.94 3.09 -12.15
N CYS A 116 2.13 2.04 -11.35
CA CYS A 116 3.24 1.11 -11.48
C CYS A 116 2.80 -0.33 -11.16
N GLY A 117 3.74 -1.27 -11.32
CA GLY A 117 3.54 -2.68 -10.98
C GLY A 117 4.79 -3.22 -10.32
N HIS A 118 5.41 -4.23 -10.95
CA HIS A 118 6.65 -4.90 -10.51
C HIS A 118 6.50 -5.77 -9.25
N LEU A 119 5.91 -5.25 -8.18
CA LEU A 119 5.78 -5.96 -6.90
C LEU A 119 4.76 -7.10 -6.92
N HIS A 120 3.90 -7.15 -7.95
CA HIS A 120 2.81 -8.12 -8.11
C HIS A 120 1.73 -8.08 -7.01
N SER A 121 1.86 -7.16 -6.06
CA SER A 121 0.91 -6.90 -4.99
C SER A 121 -0.01 -5.71 -5.31
N ASP A 122 -1.18 -5.70 -4.68
CA ASP A 122 -2.04 -4.53 -4.63
C ASP A 122 -1.60 -3.62 -3.48
N THR A 123 -0.97 -2.50 -3.81
CA THR A 123 -0.52 -1.56 -2.78
C THR A 123 -0.49 -0.13 -3.32
N PHE A 124 -0.20 0.81 -2.43
CA PHE A 124 -0.04 2.21 -2.77
C PHE A 124 1.17 2.80 -2.06
N ARG A 125 1.60 3.98 -2.49
CA ARG A 125 2.72 4.73 -1.92
C ARG A 125 2.30 6.18 -1.72
N ILE A 126 2.67 6.79 -0.61
CA ILE A 126 2.35 8.18 -0.29
C ILE A 126 3.64 9.00 -0.36
N VAL A 127 3.59 10.11 -1.08
CA VAL A 127 4.70 11.08 -1.13
C VAL A 127 4.37 12.23 -0.19
N TYR A 128 5.27 12.48 0.76
CA TYR A 128 5.19 13.61 1.68
C TYR A 128 6.13 14.73 1.27
N ASP A 129 5.75 15.97 1.55
CA ASP A 129 6.66 17.11 1.50
C ASP A 129 7.66 17.09 2.67
N HIS A 130 8.55 18.08 2.72
CA HIS A 130 9.56 18.17 3.77
C HIS A 130 8.97 18.44 5.17
N ASN A 131 7.71 18.88 5.26
CA ASN A 131 6.99 19.11 6.50
C ASN A 131 6.11 17.91 6.88
N LYS A 132 6.32 16.74 6.25
CA LYS A 132 5.56 15.50 6.48
C LYS A 132 4.06 15.64 6.16
N LYS A 133 3.68 16.57 5.28
CA LYS A 133 2.32 16.65 4.74
C LYS A 133 2.21 15.76 3.50
N PRO A 134 1.19 14.89 3.38
CA PRO A 134 1.01 14.07 2.18
C PRO A 134 0.61 14.98 1.00
N VAL A 135 1.35 14.90 -0.11
CA VAL A 135 1.20 15.78 -1.29
C VAL A 135 0.95 15.03 -2.60
N SER A 136 1.37 13.77 -2.72
CA SER A 136 1.09 12.94 -3.89
C SER A 136 0.95 11.47 -3.49
N TRP A 137 0.54 10.62 -4.43
CA TRP A 137 0.37 9.19 -4.24
C TRP A 137 0.71 8.41 -5.51
N MET A 138 0.99 7.11 -5.34
CA MET A 138 1.20 6.15 -6.41
C MET A 138 0.39 4.88 -6.15
N MET A 139 -0.16 4.28 -7.20
CA MET A 139 -0.88 3.01 -7.13
C MET A 139 -0.05 1.93 -7.80
N VAL A 140 0.20 0.86 -7.05
CA VAL A 140 0.85 -0.35 -7.52
C VAL A 140 -0.25 -1.36 -7.83
N ALA A 141 -0.31 -1.80 -9.09
CA ALA A 141 -1.27 -2.81 -9.51
C ALA A 141 -0.69 -4.23 -9.32
N PRO A 142 -1.53 -5.21 -8.95
CA PRO A 142 -1.12 -6.61 -8.91
C PRO A 142 -0.85 -7.14 -10.33
N SER A 143 -0.30 -8.35 -10.42
CA SER A 143 0.05 -8.96 -11.71
C SER A 143 -0.99 -9.97 -12.20
N LEU A 144 -1.01 -10.18 -13.51
CA LEU A 144 -1.75 -11.30 -14.12
C LEU A 144 -1.10 -12.65 -13.81
N THR A 145 0.23 -12.68 -13.65
CA THR A 145 0.94 -13.91 -13.30
C THR A 145 0.72 -14.22 -11.83
N PRO A 146 0.17 -15.38 -11.48
CA PRO A 146 0.06 -15.73 -10.08
C PRO A 146 1.43 -16.04 -9.48
N ASN A 147 1.58 -15.76 -8.20
CA ASN A 147 2.68 -16.25 -7.39
C ASN A 147 2.10 -17.16 -6.30
N LYS A 148 2.71 -18.33 -6.08
CA LYS A 148 2.30 -19.29 -5.04
C LYS A 148 3.34 -19.45 -3.94
N SER A 149 4.41 -18.66 -3.96
CA SER A 149 5.42 -18.69 -2.90
C SER A 149 4.84 -18.11 -1.60
N PRO A 150 5.08 -18.77 -0.44
CA PRO A 150 4.63 -18.27 0.85
C PRO A 150 5.07 -16.81 1.08
N GLY A 151 4.17 -15.97 1.59
CA GLY A 151 4.43 -14.56 1.90
C GLY A 151 4.37 -13.60 0.71
N VAL A 152 4.51 -14.09 -0.53
CA VAL A 152 4.47 -13.25 -1.75
C VAL A 152 3.38 -13.67 -2.75
N SER A 153 2.43 -14.50 -2.30
CA SER A 153 1.38 -15.01 -3.17
C SER A 153 0.42 -13.94 -3.67
N ASN A 154 -0.13 -14.16 -4.86
CA ASN A 154 -1.21 -13.36 -5.43
C ASN A 154 -2.05 -14.18 -6.40
N ASN A 155 -3.36 -13.94 -6.38
CA ASN A 155 -4.22 -14.31 -7.51
C ASN A 155 -3.91 -13.38 -8.71
N PRO A 156 -4.23 -13.81 -9.95
CA PRO A 156 -4.23 -12.94 -11.11
C PRO A 156 -5.15 -11.73 -10.88
N GLY A 157 -4.63 -10.53 -11.12
CA GLY A 157 -5.38 -9.28 -10.92
C GLY A 157 -5.36 -8.35 -12.13
N LEU A 158 -6.47 -7.64 -12.34
CA LEU A 158 -6.65 -6.61 -13.37
C LEU A 158 -7.37 -5.40 -12.75
N ARG A 159 -6.93 -4.18 -13.06
CA ARG A 159 -7.53 -2.96 -12.51
C ARG A 159 -8.08 -2.05 -13.60
N LEU A 160 -9.31 -1.55 -13.40
CA LEU A 160 -9.95 -0.57 -14.27
C LEU A 160 -10.17 0.74 -13.53
N TYR A 161 -9.49 1.80 -13.96
CA TYR A 161 -9.61 3.14 -13.36
C TYR A 161 -10.78 3.93 -13.93
N LYS A 162 -11.47 4.66 -13.05
CA LYS A 162 -12.47 5.67 -13.39
C LYS A 162 -11.90 7.04 -13.06
N PHE A 163 -11.96 7.97 -14.01
CA PHE A 163 -11.40 9.31 -13.85
C PHE A 163 -12.34 10.40 -14.40
N ASN A 164 -12.14 11.63 -13.91
CA ASN A 164 -12.84 12.80 -14.41
C ASN A 164 -12.17 13.27 -15.71
N THR A 165 -12.88 13.25 -16.84
CA THR A 165 -12.30 13.63 -18.14
C THR A 165 -11.94 15.11 -18.26
N ASN A 166 -12.53 15.98 -17.43
CA ASN A 166 -12.25 17.43 -17.44
C ASN A 166 -11.01 17.78 -16.62
N THR A 167 -10.72 17.03 -15.56
CA THR A 167 -9.64 17.36 -14.61
C THR A 167 -8.51 16.33 -14.59
N GLY A 168 -8.73 15.13 -15.13
CA GLY A 168 -7.80 14.01 -15.05
C GLY A 168 -7.72 13.36 -13.67
N HIS A 169 -8.48 13.79 -12.66
CA HIS A 169 -8.42 13.16 -11.33
C HIS A 169 -9.04 11.75 -11.36
N ILE A 170 -8.35 10.78 -10.76
CA ILE A 170 -8.93 9.45 -10.51
C ILE A 170 -10.02 9.57 -9.45
N ILE A 171 -11.19 9.02 -9.76
CA ILE A 171 -12.38 9.04 -8.91
C ILE A 171 -12.52 7.71 -8.17
N ASP A 172 -12.25 6.59 -8.85
CA ASP A 172 -12.32 5.25 -8.28
C ASP A 172 -11.51 4.26 -9.13
N TYR A 173 -11.34 3.04 -8.67
CA TYR A 173 -11.02 1.91 -9.54
C TYR A 173 -11.79 0.65 -9.13
N THR A 174 -12.08 -0.20 -10.11
CA THR A 174 -12.56 -1.56 -9.90
C THR A 174 -11.39 -2.53 -10.06
N GLN A 175 -11.11 -3.29 -9.00
CA GLN A 175 -10.15 -4.38 -9.02
C GLN A 175 -10.90 -5.67 -9.39
N TYR A 176 -10.38 -6.39 -10.37
CA TYR A 176 -10.84 -7.70 -10.78
C TYR A 176 -9.78 -8.73 -10.45
N TYR A 177 -10.22 -9.98 -10.22
CA TYR A 177 -9.33 -11.09 -9.98
C TYR A 177 -9.92 -12.42 -10.46
N ILE A 178 -9.05 -13.41 -10.64
CA ILE A 178 -9.44 -14.82 -10.73
C ILE A 178 -9.05 -15.49 -9.42
N ASP A 179 -10.00 -16.15 -8.77
CA ASP A 179 -9.72 -16.96 -7.60
C ASP A 179 -9.15 -18.33 -8.02
N LEU A 180 -7.84 -18.52 -7.87
CA LEU A 180 -7.19 -19.78 -8.27
C LEU A 180 -7.52 -20.97 -7.35
N GLU A 181 -8.12 -20.74 -6.17
CA GLU A 181 -8.61 -21.84 -5.35
C GLU A 181 -9.89 -22.45 -5.97
N SER A 182 -10.79 -21.61 -6.49
CA SER A 182 -12.03 -22.06 -7.14
C SER A 182 -11.92 -22.25 -8.66
N SER A 183 -10.92 -21.63 -9.31
CA SER A 183 -10.61 -21.79 -10.74
C SER A 183 -9.13 -22.13 -10.96
N PRO A 184 -8.70 -23.39 -10.71
CA PRO A 184 -7.28 -23.76 -10.73
C PRO A 184 -6.58 -23.58 -12.08
N ASN A 185 -7.35 -23.61 -13.18
CA ASN A 185 -6.84 -23.45 -14.55
C ASN A 185 -6.85 -22.00 -15.03
N GLY A 186 -7.43 -21.07 -14.26
CA GLY A 186 -7.51 -19.66 -14.62
C GLY A 186 -8.39 -19.39 -15.83
N ASP A 187 -9.63 -19.89 -15.82
CA ASP A 187 -10.57 -19.68 -16.93
C ASP A 187 -10.84 -18.17 -17.12
N PRO A 188 -10.68 -17.61 -18.33
CA PRO A 188 -11.04 -16.21 -18.61
C PRO A 188 -12.50 -15.85 -18.29
N ASP A 189 -13.43 -16.80 -18.22
CA ASP A 189 -14.81 -16.52 -17.85
C ASP A 189 -15.02 -16.38 -16.32
N ASP A 190 -14.00 -16.71 -15.52
CA ASP A 190 -14.04 -16.67 -14.05
C ASP A 190 -13.58 -15.34 -13.44
N TRP A 191 -13.29 -14.31 -14.24
CA TRP A 191 -12.97 -12.98 -13.72
C TRP A 191 -14.13 -12.42 -12.90
N ARG A 192 -13.83 -12.02 -11.65
CA ARG A 192 -14.80 -11.43 -10.72
C ARG A 192 -14.31 -10.09 -10.23
N ILE A 193 -15.25 -9.22 -9.85
CA ILE A 193 -14.92 -8.00 -9.11
C ILE A 193 -14.42 -8.42 -7.73
N GLU A 194 -13.19 -8.01 -7.40
CA GLU A 194 -12.65 -8.15 -6.06
C GLU A 194 -13.22 -7.06 -5.15
N TYR A 195 -13.07 -5.79 -5.56
CA TYR A 195 -13.57 -4.62 -4.86
C TYR A 195 -13.56 -3.34 -5.73
N ASN A 196 -14.30 -2.31 -5.30
CA ASN A 196 -14.15 -0.93 -5.78
C ASN A 196 -13.48 -0.10 -4.67
N LEU A 197 -12.39 0.62 -4.96
CA LEU A 197 -11.54 1.26 -3.94
C LEU A 197 -12.34 2.15 -2.98
N THR A 198 -13.12 3.10 -3.51
CA THR A 198 -13.82 4.08 -2.68
C THR A 198 -14.82 3.42 -1.74
N HIS A 199 -15.63 2.50 -2.26
CA HIS A 199 -16.58 1.73 -1.45
C HIS A 199 -15.87 0.82 -0.44
N TYR A 200 -14.80 0.15 -0.87
CA TYR A 200 -14.10 -0.83 -0.05
C TYR A 200 -13.35 -0.21 1.12
N TYR A 201 -12.81 0.99 0.99
CA TYR A 201 -12.16 1.70 2.11
C TYR A 201 -13.02 2.83 2.69
N GLY A 202 -14.25 3.03 2.23
CA GLY A 202 -15.13 4.09 2.71
C GLY A 202 -14.63 5.51 2.39
N LEU A 203 -13.96 5.67 1.24
CA LEU A 203 -13.38 6.95 0.82
C LEU A 203 -14.39 7.80 0.05
N HIS A 204 -14.44 9.09 0.36
CA HIS A 204 -15.16 10.07 -0.47
C HIS A 204 -14.36 10.50 -1.71
N GLU A 205 -13.03 10.43 -1.62
CA GLU A 205 -12.09 10.81 -2.68
C GLU A 205 -10.78 10.02 -2.55
N ILE A 206 -10.04 9.94 -3.66
CA ILE A 206 -8.67 9.42 -3.67
C ILE A 206 -7.73 10.63 -3.58
N SER A 207 -7.24 10.90 -2.37
CA SER A 207 -6.29 11.98 -2.10
C SER A 207 -5.12 11.47 -1.27
N PRO A 208 -3.96 12.16 -1.29
CA PRO A 208 -2.83 11.78 -0.44
C PRO A 208 -3.23 11.67 1.04
N ARG A 209 -4.16 12.54 1.49
CA ARG A 209 -4.68 12.53 2.85
C ARG A 209 -5.59 11.33 3.13
N SER A 210 -6.48 10.97 2.21
CA SER A 210 -7.38 9.84 2.42
C SER A 210 -6.64 8.50 2.41
N LEU A 211 -5.60 8.37 1.59
CA LEU A 211 -4.71 7.20 1.59
C LEU A 211 -3.82 7.15 2.85
N HIS A 212 -3.36 8.30 3.35
CA HIS A 212 -2.66 8.37 4.63
C HIS A 212 -3.54 7.87 5.79
N ALA A 213 -4.80 8.27 5.83
CA ALA A 213 -5.74 7.79 6.84
C ALA A 213 -5.94 6.26 6.81
N ILE A 214 -5.89 5.62 5.63
CA ILE A 214 -5.86 4.15 5.53
C ILE A 214 -4.57 3.61 6.16
N ALA A 215 -3.41 4.18 5.79
CA ALA A 215 -2.12 3.72 6.31
C ALA A 215 -2.02 3.85 7.83
N GLU A 216 -2.61 4.90 8.44
CA GLU A 216 -2.63 5.05 9.90
C GLU A 216 -3.27 3.85 10.62
N THR A 217 -4.28 3.20 10.00
CA THR A 217 -4.92 2.00 10.56
C THR A 217 -3.99 0.80 10.70
N PHE A 218 -2.84 0.81 10.03
CA PHE A 218 -1.89 -0.32 10.05
C PHE A 218 -1.14 -0.40 11.38
N GLN A 219 -1.16 0.67 12.16
CA GLN A 219 -0.46 0.79 13.43
C GLN A 219 -1.29 0.33 14.64
N ASP A 220 -2.60 0.06 14.44
CA ASP A 220 -3.51 -0.26 15.54
C ASP A 220 -3.30 -1.70 16.05
N GLU A 221 -2.86 -1.83 17.30
CA GLU A 221 -2.63 -3.13 17.96
C GLU A 221 -3.93 -3.92 18.17
N ASP A 222 -5.06 -3.24 18.42
CA ASP A 222 -6.36 -3.84 18.78
C ASP A 222 -7.06 -4.55 17.61
N SER A 223 -6.57 -4.40 16.39
CA SER A 223 -7.16 -5.04 15.21
C SER A 223 -7.13 -6.58 15.26
N VAL A 224 -6.29 -7.17 16.13
CA VAL A 224 -6.16 -8.62 16.34
C VAL A 224 -7.39 -9.24 17.04
N GLN A 225 -8.19 -8.48 17.80
CA GLN A 225 -9.30 -9.04 18.59
C GLN A 225 -10.54 -9.42 17.76
N PHE A 226 -10.67 -8.93 16.53
CA PHE A 226 -11.89 -9.12 15.74
C PHE A 226 -12.08 -10.57 15.25
N ASP A 227 -10.99 -11.30 14.99
CA ASP A 227 -11.08 -12.71 14.57
C ASP A 227 -11.55 -13.64 15.70
N SER A 228 -11.33 -13.25 16.96
CA SER A 228 -11.86 -13.99 18.12
C SER A 228 -13.38 -13.82 18.29
N LEU A 229 -13.95 -12.76 17.73
CA LEU A 229 -15.39 -12.42 17.86
C LEU A 229 -16.22 -12.98 16.70
N LYS A 230 -15.64 -13.18 15.51
CA LYS A 230 -16.34 -13.87 14.40
C LYS A 230 -16.75 -15.30 14.76
N GLY A 231 -15.96 -16.00 15.59
CA GLY A 231 -16.30 -17.33 16.11
C GLY A 231 -17.54 -17.36 17.02
N LYS A 232 -18.01 -16.20 17.52
CA LYS A 232 -19.23 -16.07 18.33
C LYS A 232 -20.41 -15.49 17.55
N MET A 233 -20.21 -14.96 16.34
CA MET A 233 -21.26 -14.37 15.50
C MET A 233 -21.99 -15.39 14.61
N SER A 234 -21.45 -16.59 14.40
CA SER A 234 -22.08 -17.64 13.56
C SER A 234 -23.37 -18.23 14.12
N VAL A 235 -23.80 -17.83 15.32
CA VAL A 235 -25.05 -18.28 15.95
C VAL A 235 -26.25 -17.38 15.57
N PHE A 236 -26.02 -16.18 15.02
CA PHE A 236 -27.08 -15.18 14.81
C PHE A 236 -27.61 -15.04 13.37
N ASP A 237 -27.01 -15.70 12.37
CA ASP A 237 -27.38 -15.56 10.94
C ASP A 237 -28.69 -16.26 10.51
N ARG A 238 -29.62 -16.52 11.43
CA ARG A 238 -30.92 -17.14 11.10
C ARG A 238 -32.18 -16.34 11.41
N ALA A 239 -32.09 -15.05 11.71
CA ALA A 239 -33.28 -14.21 11.85
C ALA A 239 -33.13 -12.86 11.11
N ARG A 240 -34.13 -12.55 10.26
CA ARG A 240 -34.29 -11.22 9.63
C ARG A 240 -34.46 -10.14 10.71
N PRO A 241 -33.99 -8.90 10.47
CA PRO A 241 -33.78 -7.94 11.53
C PRO A 241 -35.10 -7.27 11.96
N THR A 242 -35.39 -7.28 13.25
CA THR A 242 -36.18 -6.23 13.90
C THR A 242 -35.22 -5.35 14.67
N PHE A 243 -35.17 -4.09 14.25
CA PHE A 243 -34.28 -3.06 14.74
C PHE A 243 -34.77 -2.55 16.10
N GLU A 244 -34.56 -3.30 17.19
CA GLU A 244 -34.68 -2.71 18.53
C GLU A 244 -33.97 -3.54 19.59
N LEU A 245 -33.14 -2.83 20.37
CA LEU A 245 -32.56 -3.19 21.67
C LEU A 245 -31.37 -4.16 21.68
N LEU A 246 -30.22 -3.65 21.27
CA LEU A 246 -28.96 -3.93 22.00
C LEU A 246 -28.43 -2.62 22.57
N LYS A 247 -28.32 -2.55 23.90
CA LYS A 247 -27.77 -1.41 24.63
C LYS A 247 -26.26 -1.28 24.35
N PRO A 248 -25.73 -0.05 24.17
CA PRO A 248 -24.39 0.17 23.67
C PRO A 248 -23.38 0.18 24.80
N ASN A 249 -22.37 -0.70 24.74
CA ASN A 249 -21.09 -0.43 25.36
C ASN A 249 -20.01 -0.54 24.27
N TYR A 250 -19.52 0.65 23.90
CA TYR A 250 -18.14 0.95 23.51
C TYR A 250 -17.56 0.23 22.29
N TYR A 251 -18.04 0.56 21.08
CA TYR A 251 -17.14 0.84 19.95
C TYR A 251 -17.79 1.92 19.09
N THR A 252 -17.10 3.04 18.91
CA THR A 252 -17.57 4.10 17.99
C THR A 252 -17.43 3.60 16.54
N THR A 253 -18.28 4.07 15.63
CA THR A 253 -18.23 3.74 14.19
C THR A 253 -16.84 4.01 13.55
N THR A 254 -16.06 4.90 14.17
CA THR A 254 -14.67 5.22 13.84
C THR A 254 -13.69 4.09 14.19
N GLU A 255 -13.83 3.43 15.33
CA GLU A 255 -12.93 2.33 15.78
C GLU A 255 -13.17 1.03 14.99
N LEU A 256 -14.43 0.77 14.60
CA LEU A 256 -14.81 -0.33 13.71
C LEU A 256 -14.25 -0.16 12.29
N ASN A 257 -14.15 1.08 11.80
CA ASN A 257 -13.56 1.37 10.49
C ASN A 257 -12.03 1.25 10.51
N ALA A 258 -11.37 1.65 11.59
CA ALA A 258 -9.92 1.56 11.75
C ALA A 258 -9.43 0.10 11.77
N THR A 259 -10.05 -0.75 12.60
CA THR A 259 -9.75 -2.19 12.65
C THR A 259 -10.01 -2.90 11.31
N CYS A 260 -10.95 -2.41 10.51
CA CYS A 260 -11.27 -2.98 9.21
C CYS A 260 -10.27 -2.55 8.11
N GLY A 261 -9.64 -1.37 8.24
CA GLY A 261 -8.76 -0.79 7.22
C GLY A 261 -7.56 -1.67 6.90
N VAL A 262 -6.77 -2.04 7.92
CA VAL A 262 -5.59 -2.89 7.73
C VAL A 262 -5.97 -4.31 7.28
N HIS A 263 -7.06 -4.88 7.79
CA HIS A 263 -7.50 -6.21 7.36
C HIS A 263 -7.91 -6.23 5.89
N ARG A 264 -8.71 -5.25 5.48
CA ARG A 264 -9.10 -5.07 4.08
C ARG A 264 -7.89 -4.88 3.18
N TYR A 265 -6.90 -4.13 3.64
CA TYR A 265 -5.65 -3.91 2.93
C TYR A 265 -4.82 -5.18 2.76
N ILE A 266 -4.60 -5.98 3.82
CA ILE A 266 -3.81 -7.23 3.72
C ILE A 266 -4.48 -8.24 2.79
N GLU A 267 -5.81 -8.37 2.88
CA GLU A 267 -6.57 -9.24 1.98
C GLU A 267 -6.41 -8.77 0.52
N ALA A 268 -6.63 -7.49 0.24
CA ALA A 268 -6.49 -6.93 -1.11
C ALA A 268 -5.05 -7.02 -1.63
N ASN A 269 -4.05 -6.78 -0.78
CA ASN A 269 -2.64 -6.76 -1.14
C ASN A 269 -2.25 -8.05 -1.88
N SER A 270 -2.68 -9.18 -1.34
CA SER A 270 -2.46 -10.53 -1.88
C SER A 270 -3.52 -11.00 -2.88
N VAL A 271 -4.42 -10.12 -3.29
CA VAL A 271 -5.56 -10.45 -4.16
C VAL A 271 -6.32 -11.66 -3.57
N ARG A 272 -6.61 -11.58 -2.27
CA ARG A 272 -7.27 -12.60 -1.43
C ARG A 272 -6.51 -13.89 -1.16
N GLN A 273 -5.20 -13.98 -1.42
CA GLN A 273 -4.41 -15.18 -1.12
C GLN A 273 -3.97 -15.28 0.36
N LEU A 274 -3.76 -14.14 1.02
CA LEU A 274 -3.37 -14.07 2.44
C LEU A 274 -4.56 -13.63 3.28
N LYS A 275 -4.73 -14.26 4.44
CA LYS A 275 -5.76 -13.87 5.41
C LYS A 275 -5.18 -12.82 6.35
N PRO A 276 -5.97 -11.83 6.81
CA PRO A 276 -5.47 -10.79 7.72
C PRO A 276 -4.76 -11.31 8.96
N LYS A 277 -5.26 -12.41 9.55
CA LYS A 277 -4.65 -13.10 10.70
C LYS A 277 -3.22 -13.62 10.46
N ASP A 278 -2.82 -13.79 9.20
CA ASP A 278 -1.50 -14.29 8.82
C ASP A 278 -0.45 -13.14 8.80
N CYS A 279 -0.90 -11.88 8.93
CA CYS A 279 -0.04 -10.70 9.04
C CYS A 279 0.00 -10.19 10.49
N ASN A 280 1.08 -10.54 11.20
CA ASN A 280 1.34 -10.09 12.57
C ASN A 280 1.71 -8.59 12.64
N LEU A 281 2.00 -8.08 13.83
CA LEU A 281 2.36 -6.66 14.03
C LEU A 281 3.61 -6.23 13.23
N GLU A 282 4.60 -7.10 13.12
CA GLU A 282 5.81 -6.86 12.32
C GLU A 282 5.47 -6.71 10.84
N CYS A 283 4.68 -7.63 10.29
CA CYS A 283 4.16 -7.56 8.93
C CYS A 283 3.36 -6.26 8.70
N ARG A 284 2.44 -5.89 9.60
CA ARG A 284 1.67 -4.64 9.47
C ARG A 284 2.56 -3.40 9.51
N ARG A 285 3.61 -3.41 10.34
CA ARG A 285 4.60 -2.32 10.39
C ARG A 285 5.39 -2.23 9.08
N ALA A 286 5.81 -3.34 8.51
CA ALA A 286 6.48 -3.37 7.21
C ALA A 286 5.62 -2.73 6.12
N HIS A 287 4.33 -3.10 6.08
CA HIS A 287 3.37 -2.48 5.18
C HIS A 287 3.21 -0.98 5.43
N TYR A 288 3.06 -0.55 6.69
CA TYR A 288 2.99 0.87 7.05
C TYR A 288 4.23 1.62 6.55
N CYS A 289 5.41 1.16 6.92
CA CYS A 289 6.67 1.80 6.56
C CYS A 289 6.87 1.86 5.05
N ALA A 290 6.53 0.79 4.31
CA ALA A 290 6.66 0.77 2.85
C ALA A 290 5.71 1.74 2.16
N VAL A 291 4.47 1.92 2.67
CA VAL A 291 3.52 2.88 2.07
C VAL A 291 3.83 4.33 2.46
N THR A 292 4.47 4.59 3.61
CA THR A 292 4.72 5.95 4.12
C THR A 292 6.15 6.47 3.96
N GLU A 293 7.16 5.61 3.85
CA GLU A 293 8.57 6.01 3.79
C GLU A 293 9.23 5.46 2.52
N LEU A 294 9.27 6.28 1.46
CA LEU A 294 9.81 5.90 0.14
C LEU A 294 11.32 6.06 0.01
N ASP A 295 11.95 6.73 0.98
CA ASP A 295 13.39 6.75 1.16
C ASP A 295 13.80 5.49 1.92
N TYR A 296 14.70 4.69 1.34
CA TYR A 296 15.04 3.38 1.90
C TYR A 296 15.64 3.46 3.31
N SER A 297 16.45 4.48 3.58
CA SER A 297 17.02 4.68 4.92
C SER A 297 15.93 4.94 5.96
N ARG A 298 14.89 5.70 5.58
CA ARG A 298 13.74 5.98 6.44
C ARG A 298 12.83 4.77 6.60
N PHE A 299 12.64 4.00 5.54
CA PHE A 299 11.94 2.72 5.60
C PHE A 299 12.60 1.79 6.63
N HIS A 300 13.91 1.60 6.53
CA HIS A 300 14.67 0.75 7.43
C HIS A 300 14.54 1.22 8.89
N SER A 301 14.75 2.51 9.16
CA SER A 301 14.56 3.07 10.51
C SER A 301 13.13 2.92 11.04
N CYS A 302 12.13 3.05 10.17
CA CYS A 302 10.71 2.89 10.55
C CYS A 302 10.40 1.45 10.99
N VAL A 303 10.98 0.47 10.30
CA VAL A 303 10.86 -0.96 10.65
C VAL A 303 11.61 -1.26 11.96
N GLU A 304 12.86 -0.82 12.09
CA GLU A 304 13.71 -1.11 13.25
C GLU A 304 13.20 -0.52 14.57
N THR A 305 12.74 0.74 14.53
CA THR A 305 12.21 1.44 15.73
C THR A 305 11.07 0.65 16.39
N ALA A 306 10.29 -0.10 15.59
CA ALA A 306 9.23 -0.95 16.09
C ALA A 306 9.75 -2.26 16.70
N ALA A 307 10.79 -2.87 16.13
CA ALA A 307 11.44 -4.05 16.69
C ALA A 307 12.04 -3.77 18.08
N GLU A 308 12.65 -2.60 18.24
CA GLU A 308 13.18 -2.14 19.53
C GLU A 308 12.05 -1.93 20.56
N ALA A 309 10.96 -1.27 20.19
CA ALA A 309 9.81 -1.06 21.07
C ALA A 309 9.16 -2.38 21.53
N LEU A 310 9.08 -3.37 20.64
CA LEU A 310 8.55 -4.70 20.96
C LEU A 310 9.46 -5.47 21.91
N SER A 311 10.78 -5.45 21.68
CA SER A 311 11.75 -6.11 22.57
C SER A 311 11.77 -5.51 23.98
N GLY A 312 11.62 -4.18 24.10
CA GLY A 312 11.52 -3.47 25.37
C GLY A 312 10.25 -3.81 26.15
N SER A 313 9.13 -4.05 25.46
CA SER A 313 7.86 -4.44 26.08
C SER A 313 7.92 -5.84 26.72
N VAL A 314 8.64 -6.78 26.09
CA VAL A 314 8.85 -8.15 26.59
C VAL A 314 9.71 -8.13 27.84
N HIS A 315 10.78 -7.32 27.86
CA HIS A 315 11.59 -7.11 29.06
C HIS A 315 10.77 -6.51 30.22
N SER A 316 9.94 -5.51 29.94
CA SER A 316 9.05 -4.89 30.95
C SER A 316 8.02 -5.87 31.54
N ARG A 317 7.41 -6.72 30.70
CA ARG A 317 6.46 -7.77 31.16
C ARG A 317 7.17 -8.83 32.00
N SER A 318 8.37 -9.26 31.61
CA SER A 318 9.18 -10.21 32.37
C SER A 318 9.56 -9.67 33.76
N SER A 319 10.03 -8.41 33.83
CA SER A 319 10.35 -7.77 35.10
C SER A 319 9.14 -7.58 36.01
N LYS A 320 7.96 -7.25 35.45
CA LYS A 320 6.70 -7.16 36.22
C LYS A 320 6.24 -8.53 36.74
N ALA A 321 6.38 -9.60 35.95
CA ALA A 321 6.04 -10.95 36.38
C ALA A 321 6.96 -11.45 37.51
N LEU A 322 8.27 -11.17 37.41
CA LEU A 322 9.25 -11.44 38.47
C LEU A 322 8.93 -10.66 39.75
N PHE A 323 8.52 -9.40 39.64
CA PHE A 323 8.17 -8.57 40.79
C PHE A 323 6.89 -9.07 41.49
N ILE A 324 5.87 -9.46 40.73
CA ILE A 324 4.63 -10.03 41.28
C ILE A 324 4.91 -11.36 41.97
N ALA A 325 5.74 -12.22 41.37
CA ALA A 325 6.15 -13.50 41.98
C ALA A 325 6.93 -13.27 43.29
N ALA A 326 7.84 -12.29 43.34
CA ALA A 326 8.59 -11.94 44.54
C ALA A 326 7.69 -11.39 45.65
N VAL A 327 6.69 -10.56 45.33
CA VAL A 327 5.72 -10.03 46.29
C VAL A 327 4.83 -11.15 46.85
N LEU A 328 4.36 -12.07 46.00
CA LEU A 328 3.56 -13.22 46.44
C LEU A 328 4.36 -14.17 47.36
N LEU A 329 5.64 -14.40 47.05
CA LEU A 329 6.56 -15.17 47.91
C LEU A 329 6.80 -14.49 49.26
N ALA A 330 6.99 -13.16 49.28
CA ALA A 330 7.16 -12.41 50.52
C ALA A 330 5.91 -12.43 51.40
N ILE A 331 4.71 -12.32 50.80
CA ILE A 331 3.44 -12.44 51.51
C ILE A 331 3.27 -13.85 52.10
N ALA A 332 3.61 -14.89 51.34
CA ALA A 332 3.56 -16.28 51.83
C ALA A 332 4.50 -16.51 53.02
N MET A 333 5.72 -15.97 52.99
CA MET A 333 6.67 -16.06 54.10
C MET A 333 6.23 -15.28 55.35
N LEU A 334 5.57 -14.13 55.17
CA LEU A 334 5.00 -13.35 56.26
C LEU A 334 3.80 -14.09 56.91
N THR A 335 2.99 -14.79 56.12
CA THR A 335 1.88 -15.60 56.66
C THR A 335 2.33 -16.85 57.42
N GLN A 336 3.54 -17.36 57.16
CA GLN A 336 4.11 -18.48 57.92
C GLN A 336 4.68 -18.07 59.30
N HIS A 337 4.92 -16.79 59.55
CA HIS A 337 5.40 -16.29 60.84
C HIS A 337 4.29 -15.87 61.83
N CYS A 338 3.01 -15.95 61.43
CA CYS A 338 1.87 -15.65 62.32
C CYS A 338 1.24 -16.90 62.99
N HIS A 339 1.84 -18.08 62.83
CA HIS A 339 1.48 -19.29 63.57
C HIS A 339 2.69 -19.82 64.34
N HIS A 340 3.10 -19.09 65.38
CA HIS A 340 3.74 -19.66 66.56
C HIS A 340 3.49 -18.80 67.80
#